data_AF-A0A0N9XQF4-F1
#
_entry.id   AF-A0A0N9XQF4-F1
#
_cell.length_a   1.000
_cell.length_b   1.000
_cell.length_c   1.000
_cell.angle_alpha   90.00
_cell.angle_beta   90.00
_cell.angle_gamma   90.00
#
_symmetry.space_group_name_H-M   'P 1'
#
loop_
_entity.id
_entity.type
_entity.pdbx_description
1 polymer ?
#
loop_
_entity_poly.entity_id
_entity_poly.type
_entity_poly.pdbx_seq_one_letter_code
_entity_poly.pdbx_strand_id
1 'polypeptide(L)'
;MGANDRAPLPKLGQLPLAILKALIPNTGQVRQKAAVVPAPNPGGAQPVPNVAQPAPVPAAPEPAPAPAAAQPAPGAPPGTSIVGWVTGPDSPNQTIKRFAITGTDLGIMWDNGDPVNRQVLMAFGDTNGYCGIPGKQWRYNALFRSQDGSLSRTIAVPDGVVANKYSGSPVWRQGISKQIINSIGRAPEETGIIPTAGVSVGRNQYLNFMSIRNWDSPGAWTTNFSAIAMSPDNGENWGVYPGTIRTPGGGNENFQMGAFLKPGPGDPYIYTFGTPNGRGGSAYIARVSPAFIPDLTKYEYWNADNNAWVPGNPAAATPVIPGPVSEMSAQYNTYLKQYLVLYGNGANDVVMRTAPAPQGPWGPEQLIAPSSQIPGGIYAPYLHPWSTGKELYYNLSLWSAYNVMLMKTVLP
;
A
#
# COMPACT_ATOMS: atom_id res chain seq x y z
N MET A 1 10.28 -0.08 15.03
CA MET A 1 9.60 1.11 14.49
C MET A 1 8.11 0.96 14.81
N GLY A 2 7.48 1.97 15.39
CA GLY A 2 6.08 1.90 15.83
C GLY A 2 5.58 3.30 16.09
N ALA A 3 4.35 3.56 15.65
CA ALA A 3 3.51 4.76 15.77
C ALA A 3 4.12 6.03 16.42
N ASN A 4 3.95 7.17 15.75
CA ASN A 4 4.16 8.46 16.42
C ASN A 4 2.95 8.77 17.31
N ASP A 5 3.07 8.50 18.62
CA ASP A 5 2.03 8.74 19.65
C ASP A 5 1.55 10.20 19.76
N ARG A 6 2.20 11.15 19.07
CA ARG A 6 1.86 12.58 19.08
C ARG A 6 1.18 13.07 17.81
N ALA A 7 0.97 12.22 16.81
CA ALA A 7 0.35 12.64 15.57
C ALA A 7 -1.17 12.71 15.71
N PRO A 8 -1.80 13.81 15.26
CA PRO A 8 -3.25 13.97 15.32
C PRO A 8 -3.95 12.91 14.45
N LEU A 9 -5.01 12.30 14.97
CA LEU A 9 -5.81 11.31 14.25
C LEU A 9 -6.58 11.97 13.09
N PRO A 10 -6.74 11.29 11.94
CA PRO A 10 -7.61 11.76 10.87
C PRO A 10 -9.04 11.89 11.37
N LYS A 11 -9.69 13.01 11.06
CA LYS A 11 -11.09 13.24 11.43
C LYS A 11 -12.01 12.48 10.48
N LEU A 12 -12.88 11.65 11.05
CA LEU A 12 -13.89 10.88 10.33
C LEU A 12 -14.89 11.81 9.61
N GLY A 13 -15.23 11.50 8.36
CA GLY A 13 -16.47 11.96 7.73
C GLY A 13 -16.41 13.17 6.80
N GLN A 14 -15.43 14.09 6.84
CA GLN A 14 -15.26 15.14 5.82
C GLN A 14 -13.81 15.61 5.74
N LEU A 15 -13.25 15.60 4.53
CA LEU A 15 -12.00 16.30 4.22
C LEU A 15 -12.19 17.80 4.53
N PRO A 16 -11.31 18.46 5.31
CA PRO A 16 -11.59 19.79 5.83
C PRO A 16 -11.82 20.81 4.70
N LEU A 17 -12.93 21.53 4.80
CA LEU A 17 -13.30 22.78 4.08
C LEU A 17 -12.26 23.93 4.19
N ALA A 18 -11.06 23.66 4.70
CA ALA A 18 -10.01 24.65 4.96
C ALA A 18 -9.41 25.27 3.69
N ILE A 19 -9.72 24.74 2.49
CA ILE A 19 -9.29 25.32 1.21
C ILE A 19 -10.32 26.34 0.67
N LEU A 20 -11.57 26.33 1.15
CA LEU A 20 -12.61 27.25 0.65
C LEU A 20 -12.50 28.69 1.18
N LYS A 21 -11.63 28.96 2.18
CA LYS A 21 -11.41 30.33 2.70
C LYS A 21 -10.23 31.07 2.08
N ALA A 22 -9.50 30.46 1.14
CA ALA A 22 -8.37 31.09 0.46
C ALA A 22 -8.75 31.90 -0.79
N LEU A 23 -10.04 31.99 -1.14
CA LEU A 23 -10.52 32.73 -2.31
C LEU A 23 -11.71 33.62 -1.92
N ILE A 24 -11.43 34.82 -1.39
CA ILE A 24 -12.05 36.11 -1.71
C ILE A 24 -11.23 37.21 -0.99
N PRO A 25 -10.93 38.34 -1.65
CA PRO A 25 -9.74 39.16 -1.37
C PRO A 25 -10.05 40.38 -0.49
N ASN A 26 -9.05 40.89 0.23
CA ASN A 26 -8.75 42.32 0.19
C ASN A 26 -7.45 42.70 0.94
N THR A 27 -6.61 43.41 0.18
CA THR A 27 -5.81 44.60 0.53
C THR A 27 -4.96 44.60 1.79
N GLY A 28 -3.65 44.82 1.58
CA GLY A 28 -2.79 45.41 2.60
C GLY A 28 -1.32 45.15 2.35
N GLN A 29 -0.67 46.07 1.64
CA GLN A 29 0.79 46.15 1.61
C GLN A 29 1.35 46.20 3.05
N VAL A 30 2.56 45.64 3.24
CA VAL A 30 3.75 46.39 3.70
C VAL A 30 4.92 45.40 3.81
N ARG A 31 5.97 45.65 3.02
CA ARG A 31 7.35 45.25 3.32
C ARG A 31 7.99 46.42 4.09
N GLN A 32 8.69 46.15 5.18
CA GLN A 32 10.16 46.35 5.29
C GLN A 32 10.69 46.20 6.73
N LYS A 33 11.71 45.33 6.82
CA LYS A 33 13.02 45.41 7.49
C LYS A 33 13.22 45.92 8.95
N ALA A 34 14.13 45.18 9.59
CA ALA A 34 14.92 45.43 10.81
C ALA A 34 15.60 46.83 10.84
N ALA A 35 16.12 47.37 11.96
CA ALA A 35 16.95 46.80 13.03
C ALA A 35 17.13 47.83 14.18
N VAL A 36 17.79 47.47 15.29
CA VAL A 36 18.50 48.43 16.17
C VAL A 36 19.77 47.80 16.76
N VAL A 37 20.92 48.43 16.51
CA VAL A 37 22.15 48.42 17.35
C VAL A 37 22.75 49.85 17.27
N PRO A 38 23.34 50.43 18.34
CA PRO A 38 23.43 51.89 18.50
C PRO A 38 24.71 52.57 17.97
N ALA A 39 24.60 53.90 17.84
CA ALA A 39 25.51 54.94 17.32
C ALA A 39 26.64 55.34 18.31
N PRO A 40 27.45 56.43 18.13
CA PRO A 40 27.65 57.40 17.02
C PRO A 40 29.16 57.56 16.62
N ASN A 41 29.68 58.39 15.70
CA ASN A 41 29.56 59.84 15.43
C ASN A 41 30.38 60.20 14.12
N PRO A 42 30.49 61.45 13.61
CA PRO A 42 30.34 61.76 12.18
C PRO A 42 31.55 62.45 11.50
N GLY A 43 31.51 62.56 10.17
CA GLY A 43 32.18 63.66 9.46
C GLY A 43 32.68 63.35 8.03
N GLY A 44 32.27 64.20 7.07
CA GLY A 44 33.19 64.68 6.02
C GLY A 44 32.93 64.28 4.55
N ALA A 45 32.31 65.20 3.81
CA ALA A 45 32.63 65.69 2.46
C ALA A 45 32.74 64.74 1.22
N GLN A 46 31.97 65.11 0.18
CA GLN A 46 32.10 64.77 -1.26
C GLN A 46 33.32 65.49 -1.93
N PRO A 47 33.64 65.41 -3.26
CA PRO A 47 32.95 64.81 -4.44
C PRO A 47 33.84 64.10 -5.53
N VAL A 48 33.15 63.56 -6.56
CA VAL A 48 33.50 62.96 -7.89
C VAL A 48 34.53 63.76 -8.75
N PRO A 49 35.28 63.19 -9.76
CA PRO A 49 34.74 62.82 -11.11
C PRO A 49 35.47 61.74 -11.99
N ASN A 50 34.71 61.25 -13.00
CA ASN A 50 35.01 60.67 -14.35
C ASN A 50 36.47 60.40 -14.79
N VAL A 51 36.77 59.28 -15.51
CA VAL A 51 36.90 59.10 -17.00
C VAL A 51 37.23 57.62 -17.38
N ALA A 52 36.84 57.21 -18.60
CA ALA A 52 37.51 56.27 -19.54
C ALA A 52 37.04 54.79 -19.67
N GLN A 53 36.42 54.49 -20.83
CA GLN A 53 36.34 53.17 -21.51
C GLN A 53 37.71 52.81 -22.15
N PRO A 54 38.09 51.53 -22.39
CA PRO A 54 37.48 50.69 -23.46
C PRO A 54 37.57 49.14 -23.35
N ALA A 55 36.74 48.41 -24.14
CA ALA A 55 37.02 47.18 -24.93
C ALA A 55 35.76 46.29 -25.13
N PRO A 56 35.59 45.59 -26.29
CA PRO A 56 34.40 44.79 -26.59
C PRO A 56 34.45 43.38 -26.00
N VAL A 57 33.30 42.90 -25.49
CA VAL A 57 33.11 41.60 -24.83
C VAL A 57 32.50 40.58 -25.81
N PRO A 58 32.90 39.28 -25.80
CA PRO A 58 32.38 38.26 -26.72
C PRO A 58 30.89 37.95 -26.49
N ALA A 59 30.17 37.60 -27.56
CA ALA A 59 28.76 37.23 -27.51
C ALA A 59 28.51 35.98 -26.64
N ALA A 60 27.49 36.06 -25.78
CA ALA A 60 27.04 34.96 -24.92
C ALA A 60 26.31 33.88 -25.75
N PRO A 61 26.45 32.58 -25.40
CA PRO A 61 25.71 31.50 -26.04
C PRO A 61 24.21 31.58 -25.70
N GLU A 62 23.38 31.28 -26.69
CA GLU A 62 21.91 31.27 -26.60
C GLU A 62 21.42 30.21 -25.59
N PRO A 63 20.41 30.51 -24.74
CA PRO A 63 19.90 29.54 -23.78
C PRO A 63 19.12 28.43 -24.49
N ALA A 64 19.37 27.18 -24.07
CA ALA A 64 18.62 26.01 -24.49
C ALA A 64 17.10 26.16 -24.16
N PRO A 65 16.20 25.61 -25.00
CA PRO A 65 14.76 25.75 -24.80
C PRO A 65 14.33 25.13 -23.46
N ALA A 66 13.49 25.87 -22.73
CA ALA A 66 12.95 25.44 -21.45
C ALA A 66 12.10 24.16 -21.59
N PRO A 67 12.20 23.19 -20.66
CA PRO A 67 11.33 22.02 -20.66
C PRO A 67 9.85 22.44 -20.53
N ALA A 68 8.99 21.80 -21.32
CA ALA A 68 7.56 22.03 -21.27
C ALA A 68 7.01 21.83 -19.85
N ALA A 69 6.16 22.75 -19.41
CA ALA A 69 5.54 22.71 -18.09
C ALA A 69 4.75 21.41 -17.89
N ALA A 70 5.05 20.70 -16.80
CA ALA A 70 4.29 19.53 -16.37
C ALA A 70 2.81 19.92 -16.16
N GLN A 71 1.90 19.17 -16.77
CA GLN A 71 0.47 19.33 -16.52
C GLN A 71 0.18 19.06 -15.03
N PRO A 72 -0.68 19.86 -14.38
CA PRO A 72 -1.05 19.62 -12.99
C PRO A 72 -1.76 18.26 -12.88
N ALA A 73 -1.32 17.44 -11.93
CA ALA A 73 -1.99 16.18 -11.60
C ALA A 73 -3.47 16.45 -11.28
N PRO A 74 -4.42 15.66 -11.82
CA PRO A 74 -5.82 15.77 -11.45
C PRO A 74 -5.95 15.65 -9.93
N GLY A 75 -6.61 16.60 -9.28
CA GLY A 75 -6.97 16.47 -7.86
C GLY A 75 -7.76 15.18 -7.62
N ALA A 76 -7.74 14.67 -6.38
CA ALA A 76 -8.53 13.49 -6.02
C ALA A 76 -9.96 13.62 -6.56
N PRO A 77 -10.49 12.62 -7.27
CA PRO A 77 -11.86 12.61 -7.74
C PRO A 77 -12.79 12.93 -6.57
N PRO A 78 -13.78 13.81 -6.77
CA PRO A 78 -14.90 13.93 -5.85
C PRO A 78 -15.47 12.53 -5.56
N GLY A 79 -15.52 12.13 -4.28
CA GLY A 79 -16.09 10.84 -3.90
C GLY A 79 -15.20 9.91 -3.06
N THR A 80 -13.98 10.31 -2.69
CA THR A 80 -13.17 9.58 -1.70
C THR A 80 -13.46 10.04 -0.26
N SER A 81 -13.65 9.10 0.66
CA SER A 81 -13.91 9.37 2.08
C SER A 81 -13.40 8.25 3.00
N ILE A 82 -13.13 8.59 4.26
CA ILE A 82 -12.87 7.61 5.33
C ILE A 82 -14.22 7.13 5.84
N VAL A 83 -14.47 5.83 5.79
CA VAL A 83 -15.68 5.20 6.34
C VAL A 83 -15.53 5.02 7.85
N GLY A 84 -14.42 4.42 8.29
CA GLY A 84 -14.13 4.21 9.70
C GLY A 84 -12.91 3.35 9.97
N TRP A 85 -12.51 3.27 11.23
CA TRP A 85 -11.37 2.44 11.66
C TRP A 85 -11.74 0.95 11.63
N VAL A 86 -10.93 0.13 10.96
CA VAL A 86 -11.03 -1.33 10.99
C VAL A 86 -10.34 -1.89 12.23
N THR A 87 -9.22 -1.27 12.64
CA THR A 87 -8.43 -1.67 13.80
C THR A 87 -8.14 -0.48 14.72
N GLY A 88 -7.74 -0.78 15.95
CA GLY A 88 -7.25 0.22 16.89
C GLY A 88 -8.27 0.63 17.94
N PRO A 89 -7.89 1.55 18.84
CA PRO A 89 -8.72 1.98 19.97
C PRO A 89 -10.04 2.61 19.54
N ASP A 90 -10.04 3.32 18.41
CA ASP A 90 -11.21 4.02 17.88
C ASP A 90 -12.08 3.14 16.95
N SER A 91 -11.68 1.89 16.73
CA SER A 91 -12.47 0.97 15.92
C SER A 91 -13.67 0.43 16.71
N PRO A 92 -14.89 0.40 16.12
CA PRO A 92 -16.03 -0.27 16.73
C PRO A 92 -15.80 -1.79 16.86
N ASN A 93 -14.78 -2.35 16.20
CA ASN A 93 -14.37 -3.73 16.37
C ASN A 93 -13.68 -4.00 17.72
N GLN A 94 -13.41 -3.00 18.57
CA GLN A 94 -12.82 -3.14 19.91
C GLN A 94 -11.59 -4.07 19.92
N THR A 95 -10.65 -3.86 19.00
CA THR A 95 -9.61 -4.86 18.69
C THR A 95 -8.68 -5.14 19.86
N ILE A 96 -8.50 -4.18 20.76
CA ILE A 96 -7.72 -4.34 21.99
C ILE A 96 -8.36 -5.41 22.88
N LYS A 97 -9.67 -5.27 23.16
CA LYS A 97 -10.40 -6.17 24.05
C LYS A 97 -10.60 -7.56 23.45
N ARG A 98 -10.91 -7.63 22.15
CA ARG A 98 -11.39 -8.85 21.50
C ARG A 98 -10.27 -9.70 20.88
N PHE A 99 -9.15 -9.07 20.55
CA PHE A 99 -8.05 -9.70 19.81
C PHE A 99 -6.66 -9.42 20.38
N ALA A 100 -6.57 -8.57 21.42
CA ALA A 100 -5.31 -8.06 21.94
C ALA A 100 -4.45 -7.39 20.85
N ILE A 101 -5.09 -6.55 20.03
CA ILE A 101 -4.46 -5.78 18.96
C ILE A 101 -4.67 -4.29 19.23
N THR A 102 -3.57 -3.61 19.59
CA THR A 102 -3.51 -2.16 19.87
C THR A 102 -3.12 -1.35 18.64
N GLY A 103 -2.35 -1.96 17.75
CA GLY A 103 -1.99 -1.40 16.46
C GLY A 103 -1.54 -2.50 15.50
N THR A 104 -1.80 -2.31 14.23
CA THR A 104 -1.43 -3.22 13.15
C THR A 104 -1.41 -2.47 11.84
N ASP A 105 -0.75 -3.04 10.84
CA ASP A 105 -0.72 -2.49 9.49
C ASP A 105 -1.24 -3.46 8.42
N LEU A 106 -1.32 -2.95 7.20
CA LEU A 106 -1.82 -3.59 5.99
C LEU A 106 -3.33 -3.85 6.02
N GLY A 107 -3.76 -5.12 5.97
CA GLY A 107 -5.16 -5.50 5.77
C GLY A 107 -5.43 -6.00 4.35
N ILE A 108 -4.58 -6.90 3.85
CA ILE A 108 -4.70 -7.58 2.55
C ILE A 108 -6.00 -8.37 2.54
N MET A 109 -6.89 -8.08 1.60
CA MET A 109 -8.24 -8.66 1.57
C MET A 109 -8.45 -9.65 0.43
N TRP A 110 -9.16 -10.74 0.70
CA TRP A 110 -9.65 -11.66 -0.34
C TRP A 110 -10.90 -12.42 0.12
N ASP A 111 -11.73 -12.84 -0.83
CA ASP A 111 -12.89 -13.70 -0.59
C ASP A 111 -12.44 -15.14 -0.33
N ASN A 112 -13.04 -15.81 0.66
CA ASN A 112 -12.63 -17.16 1.05
C ASN A 112 -13.01 -18.28 0.06
N GLY A 113 -13.79 -17.98 -0.97
CA GLY A 113 -14.23 -18.95 -1.98
C GLY A 113 -15.21 -20.01 -1.46
N ASP A 114 -15.77 -19.85 -0.26
CA ASP A 114 -16.82 -20.72 0.25
C ASP A 114 -18.21 -20.14 -0.07
N PRO A 115 -18.98 -20.73 -1.01
CA PRO A 115 -20.25 -20.15 -1.44
C PRO A 115 -21.34 -20.17 -0.35
N VAL A 116 -21.18 -20.99 0.68
CA VAL A 116 -22.18 -21.14 1.77
C VAL A 116 -21.85 -20.21 2.94
N ASN A 117 -20.58 -20.16 3.35
CA ASN A 117 -20.10 -19.36 4.48
C ASN A 117 -19.13 -18.30 3.99
N ARG A 118 -19.61 -17.45 3.09
CA ARG A 118 -18.78 -16.42 2.46
C ARG A 118 -18.18 -15.48 3.49
N GLN A 119 -16.87 -15.31 3.45
CA GLN A 119 -16.13 -14.37 4.27
C GLN A 119 -15.06 -13.67 3.47
N VAL A 120 -14.80 -12.41 3.81
CA VAL A 120 -13.56 -11.73 3.47
C VAL A 120 -12.54 -12.02 4.57
N LEU A 121 -11.39 -12.54 4.18
CA LEU A 121 -10.21 -12.65 5.02
C LEU A 121 -9.38 -11.37 4.87
N MET A 122 -8.79 -10.91 5.97
CA MET A 122 -7.96 -9.72 6.02
C MET A 122 -6.66 -10.05 6.77
N ALA A 123 -5.55 -10.19 6.05
CA ALA A 123 -4.25 -10.43 6.64
C ALA A 123 -3.55 -9.11 6.97
N PHE A 124 -2.98 -9.02 8.15
CA PHE A 124 -2.25 -7.86 8.64
C PHE A 124 -0.78 -8.19 8.83
N GLY A 125 0.07 -7.17 8.74
CA GLY A 125 1.50 -7.29 9.02
C GLY A 125 1.80 -7.15 10.52
N ASP A 126 2.88 -6.45 10.83
CA ASP A 126 3.39 -6.27 12.19
C ASP A 126 2.27 -5.81 13.13
N THR A 127 1.99 -6.64 14.14
CA THR A 127 0.84 -6.49 15.02
C THR A 127 1.30 -6.32 16.46
N ASN A 128 0.97 -5.18 17.06
CA ASN A 128 1.22 -4.90 18.48
C ASN A 128 0.04 -5.36 19.35
N GLY A 129 0.35 -5.94 20.51
CA GLY A 129 -0.61 -6.20 21.56
C GLY A 129 -0.43 -5.27 22.76
N TYR A 130 -0.63 -5.78 23.97
CA TYR A 130 -0.50 -4.97 25.18
C TYR A 130 0.97 -4.61 25.47
N CYS A 131 1.26 -3.31 25.53
CA CYS A 131 2.61 -2.78 25.78
C CYS A 131 3.20 -3.21 27.13
N GLY A 132 2.36 -3.48 28.14
CA GLY A 132 2.79 -3.93 29.47
C GLY A 132 3.23 -5.40 29.54
N ILE A 133 3.06 -6.17 28.46
CA ILE A 133 3.52 -7.56 28.37
C ILE A 133 4.94 -7.54 27.76
N PRO A 134 5.91 -8.33 28.28
CA PRO A 134 7.22 -8.47 27.67
C PRO A 134 7.13 -8.76 26.17
N GLY A 135 7.96 -8.09 25.37
CA GLY A 135 7.90 -8.16 23.90
C GLY A 135 6.65 -7.52 23.29
N LYS A 136 5.93 -6.67 24.04
CA LYS A 136 4.71 -5.94 23.61
C LYS A 136 3.58 -6.86 23.11
N GLN A 137 3.62 -8.14 23.49
CA GLN A 137 2.74 -9.19 22.95
C GLN A 137 2.69 -9.15 21.41
N TRP A 138 3.84 -8.90 20.79
CA TRP A 138 3.96 -8.69 19.35
C TRP A 138 3.79 -9.99 18.55
N ARG A 139 3.32 -9.85 17.31
CA ARG A 139 3.20 -10.89 16.28
C ARG A 139 3.60 -10.29 14.94
N TYR A 140 4.28 -11.05 14.10
CA TYR A 140 4.62 -10.66 12.72
C TYR A 140 3.40 -10.39 11.84
N ASN A 141 2.29 -11.07 12.14
CA ASN A 141 1.07 -11.00 11.35
C ASN A 141 -0.14 -11.45 12.17
N ALA A 142 -1.32 -11.07 11.70
CA ALA A 142 -2.60 -11.50 12.22
C ALA A 142 -3.62 -11.63 11.08
N LEU A 143 -4.78 -12.22 11.37
CA LEU A 143 -5.86 -12.39 10.40
C LEU A 143 -7.21 -12.05 11.03
N PHE A 144 -8.00 -11.24 10.34
CA PHE A 144 -9.44 -11.11 10.60
C PHE A 144 -10.28 -11.75 9.51
N ARG A 145 -11.52 -12.08 9.85
CA ARG A 145 -12.56 -12.57 8.95
C ARG A 145 -13.82 -11.73 9.13
N SER A 146 -14.51 -11.44 8.03
CA SER A 146 -15.76 -10.68 8.07
C SER A 146 -16.77 -11.23 7.08
N GLN A 147 -18.05 -11.13 7.42
CA GLN A 147 -19.18 -11.36 6.50
C GLN A 147 -19.88 -10.04 6.15
N ASP A 148 -19.36 -8.90 6.61
CA ASP A 148 -20.01 -7.61 6.49
C ASP A 148 -19.90 -7.08 5.06
N GLY A 149 -20.99 -7.21 4.31
CA GLY A 149 -21.14 -6.58 3.00
C GLY A 149 -21.76 -5.18 3.05
N SER A 150 -22.19 -4.69 4.22
CA SER A 150 -22.82 -3.38 4.34
C SER A 150 -21.80 -2.25 4.27
N LEU A 151 -20.62 -2.47 4.85
CA LEU A 151 -19.47 -1.56 4.85
C LEU A 151 -19.84 -0.10 5.24
N SER A 152 -20.90 0.06 6.03
CA SER A 152 -21.54 1.36 6.27
C SER A 152 -20.81 2.22 7.31
N ARG A 153 -20.08 1.58 8.23
CA ARG A 153 -19.34 2.24 9.32
C ARG A 153 -17.88 1.81 9.38
N THR A 154 -17.58 0.58 9.01
CA THR A 154 -16.26 -0.03 8.86
C THR A 154 -16.50 -1.46 8.33
N ILE A 155 -15.46 -2.30 8.30
CA ILE A 155 -15.62 -3.76 8.15
C ILE A 155 -15.89 -4.36 9.54
N ALA A 156 -17.13 -4.83 9.79
CA ALA A 156 -17.44 -5.45 11.08
C ALA A 156 -16.79 -6.83 11.20
N VAL A 157 -16.06 -7.05 12.31
CA VAL A 157 -15.39 -8.33 12.61
C VAL A 157 -16.08 -8.99 13.80
N PRO A 158 -16.61 -10.23 13.69
CA PRO A 158 -17.21 -10.96 14.81
C PRO A 158 -16.14 -11.44 15.81
N ASP A 159 -16.55 -11.99 16.96
CA ASP A 159 -15.58 -12.45 17.95
C ASP A 159 -14.71 -13.59 17.40
N GLY A 160 -13.48 -13.69 17.88
CA GLY A 160 -12.64 -14.87 17.67
C GLY A 160 -13.03 -15.97 18.65
N VAL A 161 -13.25 -17.18 18.12
CA VAL A 161 -13.63 -18.36 18.91
C VAL A 161 -12.64 -19.47 18.60
N VAL A 162 -12.08 -20.05 19.67
CA VAL A 162 -11.06 -21.11 19.55
C VAL A 162 -11.58 -22.26 18.69
N ALA A 163 -10.78 -22.68 17.72
CA ALA A 163 -11.08 -23.77 16.77
C ALA A 163 -12.33 -23.54 15.88
N ASN A 164 -12.90 -22.34 15.86
CA ASN A 164 -13.94 -21.99 14.90
C ASN A 164 -13.34 -21.22 13.71
N LYS A 165 -13.17 -21.95 12.61
CA LYS A 165 -12.61 -21.41 11.36
C LYS A 165 -13.45 -20.32 10.69
N TYR A 166 -14.69 -20.09 11.11
CA TYR A 166 -15.55 -19.00 10.62
C TYR A 166 -15.74 -17.88 11.64
N SER A 167 -15.06 -17.93 12.79
CA SER A 167 -15.03 -16.82 13.74
C SER A 167 -14.15 -15.67 13.22
N GLY A 168 -14.24 -14.49 13.83
CA GLY A 168 -13.65 -13.27 13.28
C GLY A 168 -12.13 -13.23 13.27
N SER A 169 -11.45 -14.17 13.93
CA SER A 169 -9.99 -14.31 13.88
C SER A 169 -9.58 -15.71 14.35
N PRO A 170 -8.51 -16.34 13.81
CA PRO A 170 -7.83 -17.42 14.48
C PRO A 170 -7.31 -16.92 15.83
N VAL A 171 -7.66 -17.60 16.92
CA VAL A 171 -7.29 -17.17 18.29
C VAL A 171 -6.60 -18.28 19.09
N TRP A 172 -5.49 -17.97 19.78
CA TRP A 172 -4.84 -18.97 20.66
C TRP A 172 -5.73 -19.31 21.84
N ARG A 173 -6.43 -18.30 22.35
CA ARG A 173 -7.51 -18.37 23.33
C ARG A 173 -8.41 -17.15 23.12
N GLN A 174 -9.59 -17.15 23.72
CA GLN A 174 -10.49 -15.98 23.63
C GLN A 174 -9.74 -14.69 24.01
N GLY A 175 -9.92 -13.64 23.21
CA GLY A 175 -9.29 -12.33 23.44
C GLY A 175 -7.89 -12.14 22.85
N ILE A 176 -7.27 -13.15 22.21
CA ILE A 176 -5.93 -13.01 21.61
C ILE A 176 -5.82 -13.69 20.24
N SER A 177 -5.63 -12.90 19.19
CA SER A 177 -5.40 -13.42 17.83
C SER A 177 -4.06 -14.14 17.72
N LYS A 178 -4.03 -15.20 16.91
CA LYS A 178 -2.82 -15.95 16.57
C LYS A 178 -1.97 -15.17 15.57
N GLN A 179 -0.66 -15.40 15.62
CA GLN A 179 0.18 -15.26 14.43
C GLN A 179 -0.14 -16.41 13.47
N ILE A 180 -0.50 -16.09 12.23
CA ILE A 180 -0.96 -17.10 11.26
C ILE A 180 0.17 -17.70 10.43
N ILE A 181 1.21 -16.91 10.10
CA ILE A 181 2.43 -17.39 9.45
C ILE A 181 3.58 -17.23 10.43
N ASN A 182 4.18 -18.36 10.80
CA ASN A 182 5.36 -18.41 11.66
C ASN A 182 6.65 -18.45 10.84
N SER A 183 7.78 -18.17 11.51
CA SER A 183 9.09 -18.44 10.92
C SER A 183 9.17 -19.93 10.56
N ILE A 184 9.74 -20.20 9.40
CA ILE A 184 10.00 -21.56 8.92
C ILE A 184 11.46 -21.99 9.17
N GLY A 185 12.24 -21.19 9.92
CA GLY A 185 13.63 -21.50 10.25
C GLY A 185 14.57 -21.56 9.03
N ARG A 186 14.24 -20.84 7.96
CA ARG A 186 15.01 -20.82 6.70
C ARG A 186 15.97 -19.63 6.60
N ALA A 187 15.95 -18.72 7.56
CA ALA A 187 16.88 -17.62 7.68
C ALA A 187 17.44 -17.57 9.11
N PRO A 188 18.72 -17.24 9.30
CA PRO A 188 19.32 -17.11 10.63
C PRO A 188 18.76 -15.90 11.39
N GLU A 189 18.40 -14.85 10.67
CA GLU A 189 17.82 -13.61 11.19
C GLU A 189 16.54 -13.29 10.42
N GLU A 190 15.46 -13.03 11.16
CA GLU A 190 14.14 -12.75 10.61
C GLU A 190 13.45 -11.66 11.44
N THR A 191 13.44 -10.44 10.91
CA THR A 191 12.91 -9.25 11.58
C THR A 191 11.46 -8.97 11.21
N GLY A 192 10.93 -9.62 10.17
CA GLY A 192 9.53 -9.49 9.73
C GLY A 192 9.06 -10.73 8.96
N ILE A 193 7.78 -11.11 9.13
CA ILE A 193 7.08 -12.11 8.31
C ILE A 193 5.76 -11.48 7.86
N ILE A 194 5.81 -10.83 6.71
CA ILE A 194 4.80 -9.88 6.30
C ILE A 194 3.98 -10.45 5.14
N PRO A 195 2.67 -10.65 5.31
CA PRO A 195 1.76 -10.93 4.21
C PRO A 195 1.77 -9.80 3.18
N THR A 196 1.67 -10.14 1.90
CA THR A 196 1.68 -9.16 0.80
C THR A 196 0.51 -9.37 -0.17
N ALA A 197 0.05 -10.61 -0.35
CA ALA A 197 -1.11 -10.94 -1.16
C ALA A 197 -1.89 -12.11 -0.58
N GLY A 198 -3.20 -12.16 -0.85
CA GLY A 198 -4.06 -13.30 -0.53
C GLY A 198 -5.03 -13.61 -1.67
N VAL A 199 -5.34 -14.89 -1.89
CA VAL A 199 -6.33 -15.35 -2.87
C VAL A 199 -6.89 -16.71 -2.46
N SER A 200 -8.12 -17.02 -2.89
CA SER A 200 -8.70 -18.36 -2.77
C SER A 200 -8.80 -19.06 -4.12
N VAL A 201 -8.57 -20.38 -4.13
CA VAL A 201 -8.98 -21.28 -5.23
C VAL A 201 -9.83 -22.39 -4.62
N GLY A 202 -11.11 -22.42 -4.99
CA GLY A 202 -12.10 -23.12 -4.19
C GLY A 202 -12.06 -22.61 -2.74
N ARG A 203 -12.02 -23.52 -1.77
CA ARG A 203 -11.93 -23.19 -0.33
C ARG A 203 -10.50 -23.13 0.21
N ASN A 204 -9.50 -23.36 -0.63
CA ASN A 204 -8.10 -23.24 -0.21
C ASN A 204 -7.67 -21.78 -0.30
N GLN A 205 -7.08 -21.29 0.78
CA GLN A 205 -6.53 -19.94 0.88
C GLN A 205 -5.05 -19.99 0.58
N TYR A 206 -4.54 -19.05 -0.21
CA TYR A 206 -3.13 -18.88 -0.51
C TYR A 206 -2.70 -17.48 -0.11
N LEU A 207 -1.52 -17.37 0.47
CA LEU A 207 -0.97 -16.10 0.95
C LEU A 207 0.48 -15.99 0.47
N ASN A 208 0.80 -14.95 -0.30
CA ASN A 208 2.19 -14.58 -0.56
C ASN A 208 2.70 -13.76 0.62
N PHE A 209 3.85 -14.13 1.18
CA PHE A 209 4.49 -13.41 2.25
C PHE A 209 5.97 -13.18 1.96
N MET A 210 6.56 -12.23 2.66
CA MET A 210 7.99 -11.98 2.65
C MET A 210 8.59 -12.20 4.04
N SER A 211 9.76 -12.83 4.06
CA SER A 211 10.66 -12.88 5.22
C SER A 211 11.63 -11.73 5.12
N ILE A 212 11.63 -10.84 6.10
CA ILE A 212 12.47 -9.64 6.14
C ILE A 212 13.71 -9.93 6.96
N ARG A 213 14.87 -9.60 6.38
CA ARG A 213 16.17 -9.66 7.07
C ARG A 213 16.39 -8.39 7.87
N ASN A 214 16.30 -7.25 7.20
CA ASN A 214 16.52 -5.94 7.82
C ASN A 214 15.52 -4.90 7.32
N TRP A 215 15.08 -4.05 8.24
CA TRP A 215 14.44 -2.79 7.90
C TRP A 215 15.55 -1.76 7.65
N ASP A 216 15.68 -1.28 6.42
CA ASP A 216 16.79 -0.41 6.00
C ASP A 216 16.43 1.06 6.30
N SER A 217 16.23 1.88 5.28
CA SER A 217 15.69 3.24 5.43
C SER A 217 14.15 3.24 5.35
N PRO A 218 13.45 4.31 5.77
CA PRO A 218 12.00 4.39 5.62
C PRO A 218 11.54 4.10 4.19
N GLY A 219 10.71 3.07 4.01
CA GLY A 219 10.23 2.62 2.69
C GLY A 219 11.16 1.65 1.96
N ALA A 220 12.30 1.27 2.56
CA ALA A 220 13.24 0.27 2.05
C ALA A 220 13.52 -0.81 3.10
N TRP A 221 13.66 -2.04 2.63
CA TRP A 221 13.99 -3.19 3.47
C TRP A 221 14.63 -4.27 2.62
N THR A 222 15.39 -5.15 3.26
CA THR A 222 16.04 -6.29 2.62
C THR A 222 15.31 -7.57 3.03
N THR A 223 14.89 -8.38 2.05
CA THR A 223 14.25 -9.68 2.31
C THR A 223 15.26 -10.82 2.37
N ASN A 224 14.97 -11.85 3.16
CA ASN A 224 15.59 -13.15 3.02
C ASN A 224 15.04 -13.88 1.80
N PHE A 225 13.71 -13.93 1.70
CA PHE A 225 12.97 -14.56 0.61
C PHE A 225 11.50 -14.09 0.62
N SER A 226 10.78 -14.42 -0.43
CA SER A 226 9.32 -14.47 -0.44
C SER A 226 8.85 -15.90 -0.68
N ALA A 227 7.65 -16.25 -0.24
CA ALA A 227 7.08 -17.59 -0.38
C ALA A 227 5.55 -17.58 -0.34
N ILE A 228 4.95 -18.71 -0.69
CA ILE A 228 3.50 -18.92 -0.65
C ILE A 228 3.16 -19.90 0.49
N ALA A 229 2.26 -19.46 1.36
CA ALA A 229 1.59 -20.29 2.36
C ALA A 229 0.19 -20.67 1.89
N MET A 230 -0.33 -21.79 2.38
CA MET A 230 -1.70 -22.25 2.11
C MET A 230 -2.41 -22.69 3.38
N SER A 231 -3.71 -22.41 3.43
CA SER A 231 -4.63 -22.85 4.46
C SER A 231 -5.85 -23.54 3.83
N PRO A 232 -6.13 -24.81 4.19
CA PRO A 232 -7.31 -25.53 3.72
C PRO A 232 -8.55 -25.27 4.61
N ASP A 233 -8.39 -24.54 5.71
CA ASP A 233 -9.37 -24.39 6.78
C ASP A 233 -9.72 -22.92 7.03
N ASN A 234 -9.96 -22.18 5.95
CA ASN A 234 -10.41 -20.79 5.99
C ASN A 234 -9.44 -19.88 6.78
N GLY A 235 -8.14 -20.11 6.67
CA GLY A 235 -7.10 -19.29 7.30
C GLY A 235 -6.84 -19.62 8.77
N GLU A 236 -7.33 -20.74 9.30
CA GLU A 236 -7.15 -21.12 10.71
C GLU A 236 -5.74 -21.66 10.98
N ASN A 237 -5.22 -22.49 10.08
CA ASN A 237 -3.87 -23.04 10.11
C ASN A 237 -3.22 -22.92 8.73
N TRP A 238 -1.91 -22.64 8.71
CA TRP A 238 -1.16 -22.38 7.48
C TRP A 238 0.09 -23.25 7.40
N GLY A 239 0.38 -23.74 6.20
CA GLY A 239 1.65 -24.40 5.85
C GLY A 239 2.34 -23.67 4.70
N VAL A 240 3.67 -23.62 4.71
CA VAL A 240 4.47 -23.02 3.64
C VAL A 240 4.93 -24.09 2.65
N TYR A 241 4.78 -23.83 1.36
CA TYR A 241 5.30 -24.73 0.33
C TYR A 241 6.80 -24.47 0.09
N PRO A 242 7.70 -25.43 0.40
CA PRO A 242 9.15 -25.18 0.30
C PRO A 242 9.60 -24.81 -1.12
N GLY A 243 8.98 -25.40 -2.16
CA GLY A 243 9.26 -25.09 -3.56
C GLY A 243 8.86 -23.69 -4.00
N THR A 244 8.17 -22.93 -3.14
CA THR A 244 7.79 -21.55 -3.41
C THR A 244 8.72 -20.53 -2.77
N ILE A 245 9.78 -20.96 -2.06
CA ILE A 245 10.74 -20.05 -1.44
C ILE A 245 11.64 -19.46 -2.53
N ARG A 246 11.64 -18.12 -2.62
CA ARG A 246 12.34 -17.36 -3.66
C ARG A 246 13.16 -16.23 -3.04
N THR A 247 14.47 -16.45 -2.99
CA THR A 247 15.47 -15.44 -2.60
C THR A 247 15.54 -14.30 -3.63
N PRO A 248 15.93 -13.07 -3.25
CA PRO A 248 16.00 -11.93 -4.18
C PRO A 248 17.21 -12.04 -5.12
N GLY A 249 17.10 -12.89 -6.15
CA GLY A 249 18.09 -13.06 -7.21
C GLY A 249 17.56 -13.89 -8.37
N GLY A 250 18.19 -13.75 -9.54
CA GLY A 250 17.81 -14.47 -10.76
C GLY A 250 16.43 -14.09 -11.30
N GLY A 251 16.01 -12.83 -11.10
CA GLY A 251 14.69 -12.31 -11.46
C GLY A 251 13.66 -12.40 -10.34
N ASN A 252 13.88 -13.21 -9.30
CA ASN A 252 12.96 -13.32 -8.18
C ASN A 252 12.91 -12.07 -7.30
N GLU A 253 13.93 -11.23 -7.38
CA GLU A 253 13.95 -9.88 -6.80
C GLU A 253 12.76 -9.05 -7.27
N ASN A 254 12.23 -9.27 -8.49
CA ASN A 254 11.09 -8.54 -9.02
C ASN A 254 9.73 -8.94 -8.42
N PHE A 255 9.69 -9.96 -7.56
CA PHE A 255 8.43 -10.52 -7.04
C PHE A 255 8.36 -10.53 -5.51
N GLN A 256 9.31 -9.92 -4.79
CA GLN A 256 9.46 -10.06 -3.33
C GLN A 256 8.19 -9.68 -2.55
N MET A 257 7.43 -8.73 -3.07
CA MET A 257 6.04 -8.49 -2.66
C MET A 257 5.11 -8.89 -3.80
N GLY A 258 3.90 -9.33 -3.45
CA GLY A 258 2.92 -9.79 -4.43
C GLY A 258 1.61 -9.03 -4.36
N ALA A 259 0.81 -9.14 -5.42
CA ALA A 259 -0.63 -8.90 -5.39
C ALA A 259 -1.32 -9.88 -6.34
N PHE A 260 -2.14 -10.77 -5.78
CA PHE A 260 -2.91 -11.72 -6.57
C PHE A 260 -4.08 -11.02 -7.25
N LEU A 261 -4.41 -11.47 -8.46
CA LEU A 261 -5.53 -11.00 -9.26
C LEU A 261 -6.29 -12.22 -9.80
N LYS A 262 -7.56 -12.34 -9.41
CA LYS A 262 -8.52 -13.17 -10.13
C LYS A 262 -8.96 -12.41 -11.38
N PRO A 263 -8.89 -13.02 -12.58
CA PRO A 263 -9.15 -12.27 -13.79
C PRO A 263 -10.64 -12.03 -14.02
N GLY A 264 -10.96 -11.26 -15.06
CA GLY A 264 -12.33 -11.12 -15.53
C GLY A 264 -12.91 -12.42 -16.10
N PRO A 265 -14.21 -12.43 -16.45
CA PRO A 265 -14.89 -13.61 -16.97
C PRO A 265 -14.18 -14.23 -18.19
N GLY A 266 -14.07 -15.56 -18.21
CA GLY A 266 -13.55 -16.34 -19.35
C GLY A 266 -12.04 -16.57 -19.35
N ASP A 267 -11.29 -15.92 -18.47
CA ASP A 267 -9.85 -16.14 -18.32
C ASP A 267 -9.58 -17.26 -17.28
N PRO A 268 -8.83 -18.31 -17.64
CA PRO A 268 -8.62 -19.47 -16.78
C PRO A 268 -7.47 -19.31 -15.78
N TYR A 269 -6.71 -18.21 -15.81
CA TYR A 269 -5.51 -18.05 -15.00
C TYR A 269 -5.77 -17.37 -13.65
N ILE A 270 -4.80 -17.48 -12.75
CA ILE A 270 -4.59 -16.53 -11.66
C ILE A 270 -3.34 -15.74 -11.99
N TYR A 271 -3.40 -14.43 -11.77
CA TYR A 271 -2.29 -13.53 -11.98
C TYR A 271 -1.67 -13.14 -10.64
N THR A 272 -0.38 -12.87 -10.63
CA THR A 272 0.30 -12.22 -9.52
C THR A 272 1.13 -11.06 -10.07
N PHE A 273 0.85 -9.86 -9.58
CA PHE A 273 1.83 -8.79 -9.68
C PHE A 273 2.98 -9.08 -8.71
N GLY A 274 4.17 -8.68 -9.10
CA GLY A 274 5.37 -8.70 -8.28
C GLY A 274 5.99 -7.31 -8.22
N THR A 275 6.54 -6.95 -7.06
CA THR A 275 7.44 -5.81 -6.94
C THR A 275 8.73 -6.21 -6.21
N PRO A 276 9.82 -5.45 -6.41
CA PRO A 276 10.99 -5.48 -5.54
C PRO A 276 10.67 -5.27 -4.06
N ASN A 277 11.65 -5.59 -3.21
CA ASN A 277 11.63 -5.20 -1.81
C ASN A 277 11.62 -3.67 -1.68
N GLY A 278 10.88 -3.15 -0.71
CA GLY A 278 10.67 -1.72 -0.55
C GLY A 278 9.53 -1.16 -1.41
N ARG A 279 9.44 0.17 -1.43
CA ARG A 279 8.36 0.92 -2.09
C ARG A 279 8.76 1.57 -3.42
N GLY A 280 10.01 1.42 -3.82
CA GLY A 280 10.61 2.15 -4.94
C GLY A 280 10.51 1.49 -6.31
N GLY A 281 10.16 0.19 -6.36
CA GLY A 281 10.25 -0.61 -7.58
C GLY A 281 9.08 -0.46 -8.54
N SER A 282 9.27 -0.98 -9.75
CA SER A 282 8.19 -1.19 -10.73
C SER A 282 7.38 -2.44 -10.42
N ALA A 283 6.18 -2.56 -11.00
CA ALA A 283 5.41 -3.79 -10.97
C ALA A 283 5.65 -4.66 -12.21
N TYR A 284 5.78 -5.95 -11.98
CA TYR A 284 5.92 -7.02 -12.96
C TYR A 284 4.70 -7.94 -12.83
N ILE A 285 4.43 -8.81 -13.80
CA ILE A 285 3.30 -9.74 -13.72
C ILE A 285 3.70 -11.14 -14.17
N ALA A 286 3.19 -12.13 -13.42
CA ALA A 286 3.21 -13.54 -13.77
C ALA A 286 1.79 -14.11 -13.74
N ARG A 287 1.58 -15.25 -14.38
CA ARG A 287 0.32 -16.00 -14.34
C ARG A 287 0.57 -17.48 -14.11
N VAL A 288 -0.44 -18.15 -13.56
CA VAL A 288 -0.42 -19.59 -13.32
C VAL A 288 -1.84 -20.14 -13.39
N SER A 289 -2.00 -21.40 -13.81
CA SER A 289 -3.30 -22.07 -13.67
C SER A 289 -3.65 -22.22 -12.19
N PRO A 290 -4.94 -22.05 -11.78
CA PRO A 290 -5.37 -22.14 -10.39
C PRO A 290 -4.93 -23.41 -9.66
N ALA A 291 -4.77 -24.52 -10.37
CA ALA A 291 -4.33 -25.80 -9.80
C ALA A 291 -2.85 -25.80 -9.35
N PHE A 292 -2.05 -24.85 -9.83
CA PHE A 292 -0.59 -24.83 -9.67
C PHE A 292 -0.05 -23.59 -8.95
N ILE A 293 -0.89 -22.83 -8.23
CA ILE A 293 -0.42 -21.72 -7.38
C ILE A 293 0.79 -22.08 -6.50
N PRO A 294 0.86 -23.26 -5.84
CA PRO A 294 2.03 -23.59 -5.03
C PRO A 294 3.21 -24.20 -5.80
N ASP A 295 3.21 -24.17 -7.14
CA ASP A 295 4.28 -24.70 -7.98
C ASP A 295 4.85 -23.62 -8.92
N LEU A 296 5.94 -22.98 -8.49
CA LEU A 296 6.59 -21.90 -9.24
C LEU A 296 7.14 -22.33 -10.61
N THR A 297 7.33 -23.63 -10.85
CA THR A 297 7.79 -24.13 -12.16
C THR A 297 6.72 -24.01 -13.25
N LYS A 298 5.46 -23.80 -12.85
CA LYS A 298 4.30 -23.64 -13.75
C LYS A 298 3.94 -22.19 -14.04
N TYR A 299 4.65 -21.24 -13.42
CA TYR A 299 4.40 -19.82 -13.63
C TYR A 299 4.96 -19.38 -14.97
N GLU A 300 4.22 -18.51 -15.65
CA GLU A 300 4.67 -17.82 -16.85
C GLU A 300 4.78 -16.32 -16.56
N TYR A 301 5.85 -15.70 -17.04
CA TYR A 301 6.21 -14.32 -16.73
C TYR A 301 6.07 -13.44 -17.97
N TRP A 302 5.43 -12.27 -17.83
CA TRP A 302 5.17 -11.42 -18.98
C TRP A 302 6.42 -10.66 -19.43
N ASN A 303 6.76 -10.78 -20.70
CA ASN A 303 7.78 -9.97 -21.36
C ASN A 303 7.11 -9.11 -22.43
N ALA A 304 7.18 -7.79 -22.26
CA ALA A 304 6.56 -6.81 -23.14
C ALA A 304 7.37 -6.60 -24.43
N ASP A 305 8.70 -6.82 -24.40
CA ASP A 305 9.57 -6.63 -25.56
C ASP A 305 9.26 -7.64 -26.66
N ASN A 306 8.90 -8.87 -26.28
CA ASN A 306 8.48 -9.92 -27.21
C ASN A 306 6.95 -10.17 -27.23
N ASN A 307 6.20 -9.43 -26.42
CA ASN A 307 4.75 -9.55 -26.25
C ASN A 307 4.31 -11.01 -25.95
N ALA A 308 5.02 -11.69 -25.05
CA ALA A 308 4.79 -13.11 -24.75
C ALA A 308 4.91 -13.44 -23.26
N TRP A 309 4.24 -14.53 -22.88
CA TRP A 309 4.39 -15.18 -21.58
C TRP A 309 5.55 -16.19 -21.64
N VAL A 310 6.56 -16.01 -20.80
CA VAL A 310 7.77 -16.83 -20.75
C VAL A 310 7.68 -17.83 -19.59
N PRO A 311 7.64 -19.16 -19.86
CA PRO A 311 7.52 -20.17 -18.81
C PRO A 311 8.74 -20.22 -17.89
N GLY A 312 8.52 -20.30 -16.58
CA GLY A 312 9.52 -20.66 -15.57
C GLY A 312 10.70 -19.71 -15.40
N ASN A 313 10.68 -18.52 -16.02
CA ASN A 313 11.80 -17.59 -16.00
C ASN A 313 11.40 -16.20 -15.46
N PRO A 314 11.51 -15.93 -14.15
CA PRO A 314 11.21 -14.63 -13.57
C PRO A 314 12.13 -13.50 -14.07
N ALA A 315 13.34 -13.79 -14.52
CA ALA A 315 14.27 -12.79 -15.05
C ALA A 315 13.84 -12.27 -16.43
N ALA A 316 12.95 -12.97 -17.12
CA ALA A 316 12.39 -12.51 -18.39
C ALA A 316 11.30 -11.43 -18.22
N ALA A 317 10.79 -11.24 -17.00
CA ALA A 317 9.68 -10.31 -16.75
C ALA A 317 10.12 -8.86 -16.99
N THR A 318 9.34 -8.12 -17.78
CA THR A 318 9.54 -6.67 -17.96
C THR A 318 8.52 -5.88 -17.14
N PRO A 319 8.82 -4.63 -16.73
CA PRO A 319 7.86 -3.78 -16.03
C PRO A 319 6.55 -3.60 -16.82
N VAL A 320 5.40 -3.78 -16.16
CA VAL A 320 4.07 -3.49 -16.71
C VAL A 320 3.47 -2.20 -16.14
N ILE A 321 3.89 -1.80 -14.94
CA ILE A 321 3.60 -0.49 -14.35
C ILE A 321 4.93 0.11 -13.88
N PRO A 322 5.31 1.31 -14.35
CA PRO A 322 6.53 1.95 -13.93
C PRO A 322 6.45 2.33 -12.45
N GLY A 323 7.54 2.10 -11.72
CA GLY A 323 7.68 2.50 -10.34
C GLY A 323 7.74 4.02 -10.14
N PRO A 324 7.57 4.50 -8.89
CA PRO A 324 7.43 3.71 -7.67
C PRO A 324 6.02 3.12 -7.48
N VAL A 325 5.94 1.80 -7.25
CA VAL A 325 4.71 1.08 -6.89
C VAL A 325 4.90 0.49 -5.49
N SER A 326 4.15 1.01 -4.52
CA SER A 326 4.15 0.55 -3.12
C SER A 326 2.92 -0.30 -2.80
N GLU A 327 3.09 -1.36 -2.00
CA GLU A 327 2.03 -2.20 -1.39
C GLU A 327 0.70 -2.22 -2.18
N MET A 328 0.70 -2.91 -3.32
CA MET A 328 -0.39 -2.83 -4.29
C MET A 328 -1.50 -3.86 -4.08
N SER A 329 -2.69 -3.57 -4.61
CA SER A 329 -3.77 -4.54 -4.80
C SER A 329 -4.36 -4.43 -6.20
N ALA A 330 -4.97 -5.52 -6.68
CA ALA A 330 -5.48 -5.64 -8.03
C ALA A 330 -6.84 -6.36 -8.05
N GLN A 331 -7.77 -5.91 -8.88
CA GLN A 331 -9.03 -6.61 -9.11
C GLN A 331 -9.59 -6.32 -10.51
N TYR A 332 -10.46 -7.19 -11.01
CA TYR A 332 -11.33 -6.85 -12.13
C TYR A 332 -12.53 -6.04 -11.63
N ASN A 333 -12.77 -4.85 -12.20
CA ASN A 333 -13.91 -4.02 -11.86
C ASN A 333 -15.06 -4.23 -12.87
N THR A 334 -16.22 -4.65 -12.37
CA THR A 334 -17.40 -4.97 -13.17
C THR A 334 -18.14 -3.75 -13.72
N TYR A 335 -17.99 -2.57 -13.11
CA TYR A 335 -18.60 -1.33 -13.59
C TYR A 335 -17.82 -0.74 -14.77
N LEU A 336 -16.50 -0.62 -14.63
CA LEU A 336 -15.60 -0.14 -15.68
C LEU A 336 -15.34 -1.19 -16.77
N LYS A 337 -15.58 -2.47 -16.47
CA LYS A 337 -15.17 -3.62 -17.29
C LYS A 337 -13.67 -3.64 -17.58
N GLN A 338 -12.88 -3.19 -16.62
CA GLN A 338 -11.42 -3.08 -16.70
C GLN A 338 -10.76 -3.69 -15.48
N TYR A 339 -9.52 -4.11 -15.66
CA TYR A 339 -8.61 -4.38 -14.56
C TYR A 339 -8.26 -3.07 -13.88
N LEU A 340 -8.11 -3.11 -12.56
CA LEU A 340 -7.88 -1.96 -11.72
C LEU A 340 -6.83 -2.32 -10.68
N VAL A 341 -5.87 -1.44 -10.48
CA VAL A 341 -4.91 -1.53 -9.37
C VAL A 341 -5.00 -0.30 -8.48
N LEU A 342 -4.76 -0.49 -7.18
CA LEU A 342 -4.46 0.57 -6.23
C LEU A 342 -3.07 0.36 -5.64
N TYR A 343 -2.31 1.44 -5.48
CA TYR A 343 -0.98 1.40 -4.87
C TYR A 343 -0.56 2.79 -4.34
N GLY A 344 0.49 2.85 -3.53
CA GLY A 344 1.13 4.10 -3.12
C GLY A 344 2.21 4.52 -4.12
N ASN A 345 2.18 5.76 -4.61
CA ASN A 345 3.21 6.27 -5.53
C ASN A 345 4.40 6.93 -4.78
N GLY A 346 5.35 7.49 -5.53
CA GLY A 346 6.54 8.16 -4.96
C GLY A 346 6.26 9.39 -4.10
N ALA A 347 5.07 9.99 -4.21
CA ALA A 347 4.59 11.07 -3.34
C ALA A 347 3.86 10.56 -2.10
N ASN A 348 3.81 9.23 -1.92
CA ASN A 348 3.03 8.54 -0.90
C ASN A 348 1.51 8.79 -1.04
N ASP A 349 1.06 9.18 -2.23
CA ASP A 349 -0.34 9.31 -2.57
C ASP A 349 -0.91 7.93 -2.94
N VAL A 350 -2.20 7.71 -2.64
CA VAL A 350 -2.92 6.54 -3.17
C VAL A 350 -3.38 6.87 -4.57
N VAL A 351 -2.96 6.06 -5.53
CA VAL A 351 -3.33 6.20 -6.94
C VAL A 351 -3.98 4.94 -7.47
N MET A 352 -4.72 5.10 -8.55
CA MET A 352 -5.37 4.04 -9.31
C MET A 352 -4.86 4.04 -10.74
N ARG A 353 -4.77 2.86 -11.34
CA ARG A 353 -4.67 2.70 -12.80
C ARG A 353 -5.67 1.66 -13.26
N THR A 354 -6.06 1.74 -14.53
CA THR A 354 -6.89 0.73 -15.17
C THR A 354 -6.25 0.19 -16.44
N ALA A 355 -6.65 -1.02 -16.84
CA ALA A 355 -6.16 -1.69 -18.05
C ALA A 355 -7.23 -2.62 -18.66
N PRO A 356 -7.17 -2.87 -19.98
CA PRO A 356 -8.06 -3.83 -20.64
C PRO A 356 -7.62 -5.29 -20.42
N ALA A 357 -6.35 -5.55 -20.09
CA ALA A 357 -5.81 -6.88 -19.77
C ALA A 357 -4.92 -6.82 -18.51
N PRO A 358 -4.69 -7.95 -17.80
CA PRO A 358 -3.87 -7.97 -16.60
C PRO A 358 -2.45 -7.40 -16.81
N GLN A 359 -1.83 -7.71 -17.94
CA GLN A 359 -0.50 -7.23 -18.32
C GLN A 359 -0.48 -5.82 -18.91
N GLY A 360 -1.63 -5.16 -19.03
CA GLY A 360 -1.76 -3.82 -19.61
C GLY A 360 -2.28 -3.81 -21.06
N PRO A 361 -2.10 -2.70 -21.80
CA PRO A 361 -1.40 -1.49 -21.37
C PRO A 361 -2.13 -0.80 -20.22
N TRP A 362 -1.39 -0.39 -19.19
CA TRP A 362 -1.93 0.33 -18.04
C TRP A 362 -2.04 1.83 -18.34
N GLY A 363 -3.20 2.40 -18.02
CA GLY A 363 -3.45 3.84 -18.13
C GLY A 363 -2.60 4.68 -17.18
N PRO A 364 -2.64 6.03 -17.30
CA PRO A 364 -1.95 6.93 -16.39
C PRO A 364 -2.47 6.83 -14.95
N GLU A 365 -1.70 7.34 -13.98
CA GLU A 365 -2.15 7.43 -12.59
C GLU A 365 -3.38 8.34 -12.49
N GLN A 366 -4.39 7.85 -11.78
CA GLN A 366 -5.51 8.63 -11.30
C GLN A 366 -5.35 8.76 -9.79
N LEU A 367 -5.13 9.98 -9.31
CA LEU A 367 -5.02 10.25 -7.87
C LEU A 367 -6.32 9.82 -7.18
N ILE A 368 -6.27 9.08 -6.08
CA ILE A 368 -7.47 8.67 -5.30
C ILE A 368 -7.51 9.38 -3.96
N ALA A 369 -6.39 9.39 -3.24
CA ALA A 369 -6.24 10.09 -1.97
C ALA A 369 -4.82 10.66 -1.87
N PRO A 370 -4.65 11.99 -1.87
CA PRO A 370 -3.36 12.59 -1.63
C PRO A 370 -2.97 12.43 -0.16
N SER A 371 -1.70 12.14 0.08
CA SER A 371 -1.11 12.00 1.42
C SER A 371 -1.34 13.22 2.31
N SER A 372 -1.41 14.42 1.72
CA SER A 372 -1.66 15.68 2.42
C SER A 372 -3.07 15.81 3.01
N GLN A 373 -4.06 15.09 2.46
CA GLN A 373 -5.43 15.10 2.96
C GLN A 373 -5.65 14.15 4.14
N ILE A 374 -4.77 13.15 4.29
CA ILE A 374 -4.78 12.19 5.40
C ILE A 374 -3.36 12.15 5.99
N PRO A 375 -2.96 13.18 6.75
CA PRO A 375 -1.61 13.29 7.26
C PRO A 375 -1.29 12.16 8.25
N GLY A 376 -0.02 11.78 8.33
CA GLY A 376 0.45 10.70 9.20
C GLY A 376 1.01 9.49 8.47
N GLY A 377 1.11 9.55 7.14
CA GLY A 377 1.75 8.52 6.31
C GLY A 377 0.79 7.39 5.97
N ILE A 378 -0.05 7.60 4.96
CA ILE A 378 -0.93 6.56 4.40
C ILE A 378 -0.15 5.58 3.53
N TYR A 379 -0.52 4.30 3.53
CA TYR A 379 0.11 3.28 2.68
C TYR A 379 -0.78 2.04 2.59
N ALA A 380 -0.41 1.10 1.72
CA ALA A 380 -1.06 -0.19 1.60
C ALA A 380 -2.58 -0.14 1.31
N PRO A 381 -3.00 0.46 0.17
CA PRO A 381 -4.38 0.44 -0.27
C PRO A 381 -4.79 -0.95 -0.78
N TYR A 382 -5.47 -1.75 0.04
CA TYR A 382 -5.93 -3.09 -0.30
C TYR A 382 -7.42 -3.12 -0.62
N LEU A 383 -7.78 -3.39 -1.87
CA LEU A 383 -9.15 -3.45 -2.38
C LEU A 383 -9.99 -4.52 -1.68
N HIS A 384 -11.24 -4.17 -1.34
CA HIS A 384 -12.21 -5.11 -0.81
C HIS A 384 -12.75 -6.00 -1.95
N PRO A 385 -12.68 -7.34 -1.84
CA PRO A 385 -12.92 -8.25 -2.97
C PRO A 385 -14.36 -8.25 -3.49
N TRP A 386 -15.31 -7.72 -2.70
CA TRP A 386 -16.71 -7.62 -3.09
C TRP A 386 -17.10 -6.25 -3.65
N SER A 387 -16.22 -5.25 -3.59
CA SER A 387 -16.49 -3.91 -4.14
C SER A 387 -15.94 -3.79 -5.56
N THR A 388 -16.60 -4.47 -6.50
CA THR A 388 -16.24 -4.47 -7.93
C THR A 388 -17.15 -3.55 -8.76
N GLY A 389 -18.10 -2.85 -8.12
CA GLY A 389 -19.03 -1.93 -8.77
C GLY A 389 -18.48 -0.51 -8.95
N LYS A 390 -19.38 0.47 -9.02
CA LYS A 390 -19.04 1.90 -9.08
C LYS A 390 -18.41 2.41 -7.79
N GLU A 391 -18.82 1.85 -6.65
CA GLU A 391 -18.20 2.14 -5.35
C GLU A 391 -17.11 1.13 -5.05
N LEU A 392 -15.93 1.63 -4.72
CA LEU A 392 -14.80 0.87 -4.24
C LEU A 392 -14.65 1.07 -2.74
N TYR A 393 -14.42 -0.03 -2.02
CA TYR A 393 -13.99 -0.02 -0.64
C TYR A 393 -12.59 -0.62 -0.58
N TYR A 394 -11.74 -0.07 0.27
CA TYR A 394 -10.37 -0.58 0.44
C TYR A 394 -9.84 -0.27 1.83
N ASN A 395 -9.00 -1.13 2.35
CA ASN A 395 -8.24 -0.87 3.57
C ASN A 395 -7.08 0.07 3.24
N LEU A 396 -6.79 1.00 4.14
CA LEU A 396 -5.65 1.91 4.05
C LEU A 396 -4.99 2.02 5.42
N SER A 397 -3.70 1.73 5.48
CA SER A 397 -2.93 1.86 6.73
C SER A 397 -2.51 3.30 6.96
N LEU A 398 -2.48 3.71 8.22
CA LEU A 398 -1.93 5.00 8.65
C LEU A 398 -0.78 4.79 9.63
N TRP A 399 0.42 5.26 9.28
CA TRP A 399 1.63 5.02 10.07
C TRP A 399 1.61 5.69 11.44
N SER A 400 1.12 6.93 11.52
CA SER A 400 1.02 7.70 12.77
C SER A 400 0.18 7.02 13.84
N ALA A 401 -1.00 6.49 13.46
CA ALA A 401 -1.90 5.76 14.34
C ALA A 401 -1.53 4.28 14.43
N TYR A 402 -0.72 3.78 13.50
CA TYR A 402 -0.37 2.38 13.29
C TYR A 402 -1.60 1.47 13.32
N ASN A 403 -2.59 1.85 12.51
CA ASN A 403 -3.90 1.20 12.41
C ASN A 403 -4.47 1.32 10.99
N VAL A 404 -5.50 0.54 10.71
CA VAL A 404 -6.11 0.40 9.38
C VAL A 404 -7.48 1.05 9.34
N MET A 405 -7.71 1.85 8.31
CA MET A 405 -8.99 2.50 7.99
C MET A 405 -9.67 1.79 6.83
N LEU A 406 -11.00 1.76 6.83
CA LEU A 406 -11.79 1.48 5.64
C LEU A 406 -12.04 2.79 4.90
N MET A 407 -11.67 2.81 3.63
CA MET A 407 -11.87 3.91 2.71
C MET A 407 -13.01 3.57 1.74
N LYS A 408 -13.66 4.60 1.21
CA LYS A 408 -14.62 4.50 0.11
C LYS A 408 -14.24 5.47 -0.98
N THR A 409 -14.27 5.03 -2.24
CA THR A 409 -14.14 5.89 -3.43
C THR A 409 -15.25 5.58 -4.41
N VAL A 410 -15.86 6.61 -4.99
CA VAL A 410 -16.82 6.49 -6.09
C VAL A 410 -16.09 6.72 -7.41
N LEU A 411 -16.14 5.72 -8.29
CA LEU A 411 -15.59 5.80 -9.65
C LEU A 411 -16.41 6.77 -10.51
N PRO A 412 -15.83 7.37 -11.57
CA PRO A 412 -16.53 8.29 -12.47
C PRO A 412 -17.83 7.71 -13.07
#